data_AF-A0A918XT05-F1
#
_entry.id   AF-A0A918XT05-F1
#
_cell.length_a   1.000
_cell.length_b   1.000
_cell.length_c   1.000
_cell.angle_alpha   90.00
_cell.angle_beta   90.00
_cell.angle_gamma   90.00
#
_symmetry.space_group_name_H-M   'P 1'
#
loop_
_entity.id
_entity.type
_entity.pdbx_description
1 polymer ?
#
loop_
_entity_poly.entity_id
_entity_poly.type
_entity_poly.pdbx_seq_one_letter_code
_entity_poly.pdbx_strand_id
1 'polypeptide(L)'
;MSAWIEMIADEDAGPELREVLALARTPHGTVDNVMRVHSLRPNTMRGHVILYRAALHDDANTLPTWLQETISSYVSILNDCPYSLANHWANAAHLIGDDGRAAEIRAALDARTPERALDGRELALLRYAEKLTLRPGEMTKADVDALRAAGLDDGEILEANQIVGYFNYVNRLLNGLGVTTDGDIVGYYKSDDRRRPTAEGTDHDR
;
A
#
# COMPACT_ATOMS: atom_id res chain seq x y z
N MET A 1 3.64 -17.58 6.37
CA MET A 1 4.95 -17.00 6.72
C MET A 1 5.97 -17.42 5.68
N SER A 2 6.44 -16.48 4.86
CA SER A 2 7.46 -16.74 3.85
C SER A 2 8.37 -15.52 3.65
N ALA A 3 9.67 -15.70 3.95
CA ALA A 3 10.77 -14.74 3.76
C ALA A 3 12.12 -15.49 3.84
N TRP A 4 13.23 -14.85 3.47
CA TRP A 4 14.61 -15.38 3.59
C TRP A 4 15.24 -15.19 4.97
N ILE A 5 14.55 -14.50 5.87
CA ILE A 5 14.98 -14.28 7.25
C ILE A 5 14.00 -14.91 8.23
N GLU A 6 14.45 -15.08 9.47
CA GLU A 6 13.58 -15.51 10.57
C GLU A 6 12.42 -14.52 10.76
N MET A 7 11.23 -15.07 10.99
CA MET A 7 10.06 -14.33 11.42
C MET A 7 9.47 -14.98 12.67
N ILE A 8 9.20 -14.18 13.69
CA ILE A 8 8.69 -14.65 14.98
C ILE A 8 7.17 -14.90 14.87
N ALA A 9 6.75 -16.08 15.32
CA ALA A 9 5.35 -16.48 15.40
C ALA A 9 4.62 -15.80 16.58
N ASP A 10 3.29 -15.84 16.62
CA ASP A 10 2.51 -15.15 17.66
C ASP A 10 2.77 -15.72 19.06
N GLU A 11 2.92 -17.03 19.15
CA GLU A 11 3.20 -17.82 20.35
C GLU A 11 4.57 -17.49 20.97
N ASP A 12 5.54 -17.12 20.14
CA ASP A 12 6.91 -16.83 20.54
C ASP A 12 7.17 -15.33 20.74
N ALA A 13 6.19 -14.48 20.41
CA ALA A 13 6.34 -13.04 20.50
C ALA A 13 6.50 -12.57 21.95
N GLY A 14 7.50 -11.72 22.22
CA GLY A 14 7.63 -10.98 23.47
C GLY A 14 6.56 -9.89 23.61
N PRO A 15 6.43 -9.24 24.80
CA PRO A 15 5.38 -8.26 25.07
C PRO A 15 5.31 -7.11 24.03
N GLU A 16 6.46 -6.56 23.64
CA GLU A 16 6.53 -5.47 22.66
C GLU A 16 6.06 -5.92 21.26
N LEU A 17 6.53 -7.08 20.80
CA LEU A 17 6.13 -7.61 19.50
C LEU A 17 4.64 -7.95 19.46
N ARG A 18 4.08 -8.52 20.53
CA ARG A 18 2.63 -8.84 20.62
C ARG A 18 1.77 -7.59 20.44
N GLU A 19 2.17 -6.47 21.05
CA GLU A 19 1.44 -5.21 20.91
C GLU A 19 1.40 -4.75 19.45
N VAL A 20 2.53 -4.81 18.75
CA VAL A 20 2.60 -4.37 17.35
C VAL A 20 1.95 -5.37 16.39
N LEU A 21 2.04 -6.67 16.66
CA LEU A 21 1.26 -7.70 15.95
C LEU A 21 -0.25 -7.45 16.09
N ALA A 22 -0.72 -7.09 17.28
CA ALA A 22 -2.12 -6.72 17.49
C ALA A 22 -2.51 -5.46 16.71
N LEU A 23 -1.63 -4.45 16.67
CA LEU A 23 -1.85 -3.23 15.89
C LEU A 23 -1.92 -3.51 14.37
N ALA A 24 -1.12 -4.44 13.87
CA ALA A 24 -1.00 -4.79 12.45
C ALA A 24 -2.04 -5.82 11.95
N ARG A 25 -2.85 -6.36 12.86
CA ARG A 25 -3.75 -7.48 12.55
C ARG A 25 -4.81 -7.08 11.51
N THR A 26 -5.01 -7.94 10.53
CA THR A 26 -6.07 -7.81 9.52
C THR A 26 -7.43 -8.08 10.18
N PRO A 27 -8.55 -7.71 9.51
CA PRO A 27 -9.88 -8.03 10.03
C PRO A 27 -10.14 -9.53 10.21
N HIS A 28 -9.45 -10.39 9.44
CA HIS A 28 -9.54 -11.84 9.56
C HIS A 28 -8.70 -12.43 10.71
N GLY A 29 -8.05 -11.58 11.50
CA GLY A 29 -7.25 -12.00 12.63
C GLY A 29 -5.84 -12.45 12.27
N THR A 30 -5.41 -12.34 11.00
CA THR A 30 -4.06 -12.69 10.55
C THR A 30 -3.13 -11.47 10.63
N VAL A 31 -1.82 -11.69 10.53
CA VAL A 31 -0.85 -10.61 10.28
C VAL A 31 -0.08 -11.00 9.02
N ASP A 32 -0.25 -10.21 7.98
CA ASP A 32 0.33 -10.46 6.66
C ASP A 32 1.86 -10.42 6.72
N ASN A 33 2.50 -11.19 5.83
CA ASN A 33 3.95 -11.34 5.82
C ASN A 33 4.68 -9.99 5.67
N VAL A 34 4.10 -8.99 4.96
CA VAL A 34 4.66 -7.64 4.84
C VAL A 34 4.86 -6.93 6.17
N MET A 35 3.98 -7.18 7.15
CA MET A 35 4.12 -6.64 8.49
C MET A 35 5.00 -7.57 9.35
N ARG A 36 4.79 -8.88 9.23
CA ARG A 36 5.48 -9.86 10.08
C ARG A 36 6.98 -9.98 9.81
N VAL A 37 7.45 -9.65 8.60
CA VAL A 37 8.89 -9.64 8.28
C VAL A 37 9.70 -8.68 9.16
N HIS A 38 9.04 -7.70 9.80
CA HIS A 38 9.64 -6.81 10.79
C HIS A 38 9.73 -7.40 12.20
N SER A 39 9.30 -8.64 12.45
CA SER A 39 9.14 -9.21 13.79
C SER A 39 10.41 -9.21 14.66
N LEU A 40 11.59 -9.25 14.05
CA LEU A 40 12.88 -9.10 14.74
C LEU A 40 13.17 -7.66 15.22
N ARG A 41 12.40 -6.67 14.75
CA ARG A 41 12.52 -5.24 15.07
C ARG A 41 11.13 -4.58 15.20
N PRO A 42 10.41 -4.81 16.33
CA PRO A 42 9.04 -4.34 16.52
C PRO A 42 8.85 -2.83 16.33
N ASN A 43 9.86 -2.03 16.66
CA ASN A 43 9.84 -0.58 16.45
C ASN A 43 9.70 -0.19 14.96
N THR A 44 10.35 -0.93 14.04
CA THR A 44 10.20 -0.69 12.59
C THR A 44 8.86 -1.17 12.07
N MET A 45 8.32 -2.27 12.62
CA MET A 45 6.98 -2.75 12.32
C MET A 45 5.93 -1.69 12.68
N ARG A 46 6.06 -1.06 13.86
CA ARG A 46 5.15 0.00 14.30
C ARG A 46 5.19 1.20 13.36
N GLY A 47 6.40 1.65 12.97
CA GLY A 47 6.55 2.72 12.00
C GLY A 47 5.89 2.40 10.65
N HIS A 48 6.07 1.16 10.17
CA HIS A 48 5.46 0.69 8.93
C HIS A 48 3.93 0.74 9.01
N VAL A 49 3.31 0.15 10.05
CA VAL A 49 1.84 0.13 10.18
C VAL A 49 1.24 1.55 10.22
N ILE A 50 1.90 2.47 10.92
CA ILE A 50 1.45 3.86 11.00
C ILE A 50 1.56 4.56 9.64
N LEU A 51 2.72 4.45 8.97
CA LEU A 51 2.90 5.05 7.65
C LEU A 51 1.96 4.45 6.60
N TYR A 52 1.76 3.13 6.62
CA TYR A 52 0.83 2.42 5.74
C TYR A 52 -0.60 2.97 5.86
N ARG A 53 -1.10 3.10 7.10
CA ARG A 53 -2.45 3.62 7.35
C ARG A 53 -2.57 5.08 6.94
N ALA A 54 -1.56 5.90 7.27
CA ALA A 54 -1.53 7.31 6.88
C ALA A 54 -1.51 7.49 5.35
N ALA A 55 -0.81 6.63 4.61
CA ALA A 55 -0.66 6.76 3.17
C ALA A 55 -1.87 6.26 2.36
N LEU A 56 -2.60 5.23 2.84
CA LEU A 56 -3.66 4.58 2.05
C LEU A 56 -5.04 4.54 2.70
N HIS A 57 -5.13 4.71 4.02
CA HIS A 57 -6.37 4.46 4.79
C HIS A 57 -6.77 5.62 5.69
N ASP A 58 -6.16 6.79 5.52
CA ASP A 58 -6.49 7.98 6.29
C ASP A 58 -7.71 8.68 5.67
N ASP A 59 -8.67 9.08 6.51
CA ASP A 59 -9.88 9.78 6.06
C ASP A 59 -9.58 11.18 5.51
N ALA A 60 -8.36 11.71 5.73
CA ALA A 60 -7.89 12.95 5.16
C ALA A 60 -7.40 12.83 3.70
N ASN A 61 -7.21 11.61 3.18
CA ASN A 61 -6.85 11.38 1.78
C ASN A 61 -7.98 11.83 0.86
N THR A 62 -7.64 12.48 -0.25
CA THR A 62 -8.61 13.05 -1.19
C THR A 62 -8.55 12.40 -2.57
N LEU A 63 -7.45 11.74 -2.95
CA LEU A 63 -7.42 10.95 -4.17
C LEU A 63 -8.41 9.78 -4.06
N PRO A 64 -9.13 9.44 -5.14
CA PRO A 64 -9.99 8.26 -5.15
C PRO A 64 -9.21 6.99 -4.76
N THR A 65 -9.78 6.16 -3.89
CA THR A 65 -9.11 4.95 -3.38
C THR A 65 -8.67 4.00 -4.49
N TRP A 66 -9.48 3.85 -5.55
CA TRP A 66 -9.11 3.06 -6.73
C TRP A 66 -7.82 3.58 -7.38
N LEU A 67 -7.61 4.89 -7.39
CA LEU A 67 -6.44 5.54 -7.97
C LEU A 67 -5.22 5.43 -7.06
N GLN A 68 -5.41 5.55 -5.73
CA GLN A 68 -4.35 5.26 -4.76
C GLN A 68 -3.80 3.84 -4.95
N GLU A 69 -4.69 2.84 -5.06
CA GLU A 69 -4.32 1.44 -5.30
C GLU A 69 -3.72 1.21 -6.70
N THR A 70 -4.16 1.98 -7.70
CA THR A 70 -3.58 1.93 -9.06
C THR A 70 -2.16 2.49 -9.09
N ILE A 71 -1.90 3.62 -8.43
CA ILE A 71 -0.53 4.20 -8.30
C ILE A 71 0.37 3.20 -7.58
N SER A 72 -0.11 2.65 -6.45
CA SER A 72 0.56 1.63 -5.65
C SER A 72 0.96 0.39 -6.48
N SER A 73 0.02 -0.09 -7.29
CA SER A 73 0.23 -1.20 -8.21
C SER A 73 1.26 -0.86 -9.28
N TYR A 74 1.23 0.35 -9.84
CA TYR A 74 2.17 0.74 -10.89
C TYR A 74 3.60 0.85 -10.36
N VAL A 75 3.80 1.43 -9.18
CA VAL A 75 5.12 1.43 -8.51
C VAL A 75 5.62 0.01 -8.30
N SER A 76 4.73 -0.91 -7.91
CA SER A 76 5.06 -2.32 -7.70
C SER A 76 5.39 -3.06 -8.99
N ILE A 77 4.75 -2.72 -10.13
CA ILE A 77 5.11 -3.20 -11.47
C ILE A 77 6.54 -2.72 -11.81
N LEU A 78 6.81 -1.42 -11.64
CA LEU A 78 8.10 -0.82 -11.99
C LEU A 78 9.28 -1.35 -11.16
N ASN A 79 9.00 -1.77 -9.92
CA ASN A 79 9.98 -2.35 -9.01
C ASN A 79 10.06 -3.89 -9.10
N ASP A 80 9.31 -4.53 -10.00
CA ASP A 80 9.17 -6.00 -10.08
C ASP A 80 8.88 -6.61 -8.70
N CYS A 81 7.81 -6.15 -8.03
CA CYS A 81 7.42 -6.62 -6.69
C CYS A 81 6.10 -7.42 -6.73
N PRO A 82 6.15 -8.76 -6.87
CA PRO A 82 4.94 -9.59 -7.00
C PRO A 82 4.03 -9.52 -5.77
N TYR A 83 4.59 -9.44 -4.56
CA TYR A 83 3.81 -9.41 -3.32
C TYR A 83 2.88 -8.19 -3.26
N SER A 84 3.44 -7.01 -3.43
CA SER A 84 2.65 -5.77 -3.43
C SER A 84 1.70 -5.74 -4.61
N LEU A 85 2.15 -6.14 -5.80
CA LEU A 85 1.30 -6.14 -6.98
C LEU A 85 0.08 -7.06 -6.83
N ALA A 86 0.24 -8.25 -6.25
CA ALA A 86 -0.86 -9.19 -6.05
C ALA A 86 -1.96 -8.61 -5.15
N ASN A 87 -1.58 -8.02 -4.01
CA ASN A 87 -2.52 -7.45 -3.05
C ASN A 87 -3.17 -6.15 -3.57
N HIS A 88 -2.36 -5.20 -4.02
CA HIS A 88 -2.85 -3.87 -4.38
C HIS A 88 -3.59 -3.86 -5.71
N TRP A 89 -3.21 -4.71 -6.67
CA TRP A 89 -3.98 -4.82 -7.91
C TRP A 89 -5.35 -5.48 -7.70
N ALA A 90 -5.44 -6.47 -6.81
CA ALA A 90 -6.73 -7.07 -6.45
C ALA A 90 -7.68 -6.01 -5.87
N ASN A 91 -7.18 -5.11 -5.02
CA ASN A 91 -7.94 -3.98 -4.50
C ASN A 91 -8.30 -2.97 -5.60
N ALA A 92 -7.33 -2.57 -6.42
CA ALA A 92 -7.56 -1.63 -7.51
C ALA A 92 -8.66 -2.14 -8.47
N ALA A 93 -8.56 -3.38 -8.93
CA ALA A 93 -9.54 -4.00 -9.82
C ALA A 93 -10.94 -4.04 -9.18
N HIS A 94 -11.03 -4.41 -7.90
CA HIS A 94 -12.29 -4.40 -7.16
C HIS A 94 -12.90 -2.99 -7.08
N LEU A 95 -12.09 -1.98 -6.75
CA LEU A 95 -12.54 -0.60 -6.58
C LEU A 95 -12.87 0.10 -7.91
N ILE A 96 -12.24 -0.31 -9.02
CA ILE A 96 -12.61 0.13 -10.37
C ILE A 96 -14.02 -0.35 -10.72
N GLY A 97 -14.42 -1.54 -10.24
CA GLY A 97 -15.79 -2.06 -10.37
C GLY A 97 -16.21 -2.42 -11.80
N ASP A 98 -15.26 -2.46 -12.73
CA ASP A 98 -15.44 -2.85 -14.13
C ASP A 98 -14.23 -3.70 -14.57
N ASP A 99 -14.47 -5.00 -14.76
CA ASP A 99 -13.43 -5.97 -15.08
C ASP A 99 -12.74 -5.68 -16.42
N GLY A 100 -13.48 -5.18 -17.41
CA GLY A 100 -12.93 -4.84 -18.73
C GLY A 100 -11.98 -3.65 -18.63
N ARG A 101 -12.43 -2.57 -17.99
CA ARG A 101 -11.62 -1.38 -17.74
C ARG A 101 -10.41 -1.70 -16.86
N ALA A 102 -10.57 -2.52 -15.82
CA ALA A 102 -9.46 -2.95 -14.97
C ALA A 102 -8.41 -3.70 -15.79
N ALA A 103 -8.83 -4.66 -16.63
CA ALA A 103 -7.92 -5.40 -17.50
C ALA A 103 -7.18 -4.49 -18.51
N GLU A 104 -7.86 -3.52 -19.11
CA GLU A 104 -7.27 -2.54 -20.01
C GLU A 104 -6.20 -1.67 -19.31
N ILE A 105 -6.53 -1.15 -18.12
CA ILE A 105 -5.58 -0.40 -17.29
C ILE A 105 -4.38 -1.29 -16.96
N ARG A 106 -4.60 -2.52 -16.47
CA ARG A 106 -3.50 -3.44 -16.12
C ARG A 106 -2.54 -3.65 -17.29
N ALA A 107 -3.08 -3.97 -18.46
CA ALA A 107 -2.29 -4.22 -19.65
C ALA A 107 -1.50 -2.97 -20.07
N ALA A 108 -2.08 -1.78 -19.93
CA ALA A 108 -1.39 -0.52 -20.19
C ALA A 108 -0.25 -0.26 -19.20
N LEU A 109 -0.42 -0.58 -17.91
CA LEU A 109 0.62 -0.44 -16.89
C LEU A 109 1.77 -1.44 -17.09
N ASP A 110 1.46 -2.72 -17.33
CA ASP A 110 2.46 -3.77 -17.58
C ASP A 110 3.30 -3.45 -18.83
N ALA A 111 2.69 -2.86 -19.85
CA ALA A 111 3.38 -2.38 -21.06
C ALA A 111 4.07 -1.02 -20.90
N ARG A 112 3.96 -0.36 -19.73
CA ARG A 112 4.45 1.00 -19.45
C ARG A 112 3.96 2.05 -20.45
N THR A 113 2.70 1.93 -20.82
CA THR A 113 1.98 2.85 -21.73
C THR A 113 0.65 3.27 -21.11
N PRO A 114 0.63 3.88 -19.91
CA PRO A 114 -0.60 4.22 -19.19
C PRO A 114 -1.55 5.10 -20.02
N GLU A 115 -1.05 5.91 -20.96
CA GLU A 115 -1.85 6.73 -21.86
C GLU A 115 -2.80 5.94 -22.79
N ARG A 116 -2.65 4.61 -22.89
CA ARG A 116 -3.56 3.76 -23.66
C ARG A 116 -4.90 3.51 -22.96
N ALA A 117 -4.96 3.70 -21.65
CA ALA A 117 -6.13 3.40 -20.83
C ALA A 117 -6.57 4.56 -19.93
N LEU A 118 -5.69 5.54 -19.69
CA LEU A 118 -5.91 6.65 -18.77
C LEU A 118 -5.50 7.97 -19.42
N ASP A 119 -6.16 9.05 -19.02
CA ASP A 119 -5.87 10.40 -19.52
C ASP A 119 -5.89 11.43 -18.37
N GLY A 120 -5.77 12.71 -18.72
CA GLY A 120 -5.90 13.84 -17.80
C GLY A 120 -5.06 13.69 -16.53
N ARG A 121 -5.73 13.86 -15.37
CA ARG A 121 -5.11 13.82 -14.04
C ARG A 121 -4.55 12.45 -13.67
N GLU A 122 -5.20 11.37 -14.11
CA GLU A 122 -4.83 9.99 -13.78
C GLU A 122 -3.52 9.64 -14.49
N LEU A 123 -3.43 9.95 -15.79
CA LEU A 123 -2.21 9.78 -16.57
C LEU A 123 -1.04 10.62 -16.04
N ALA A 124 -1.30 11.87 -15.64
CA ALA A 124 -0.28 12.74 -15.09
C ALA A 124 0.35 12.16 -13.81
N LEU A 125 -0.50 11.63 -12.91
CA LEU A 125 -0.07 10.94 -11.69
C LEU A 125 0.78 9.70 -11.98
N LEU A 126 0.39 8.87 -12.95
CA LEU A 126 1.16 7.66 -13.27
C LEU A 126 2.51 7.98 -13.91
N ARG A 127 2.60 9.02 -14.75
CA ARG A 127 3.88 9.49 -15.30
C ARG A 127 4.80 10.04 -14.21
N TYR A 128 4.24 10.79 -13.26
CA TYR A 128 4.96 11.25 -12.08
C TYR A 128 5.46 10.07 -11.23
N ALA A 129 4.60 9.08 -10.95
CA ALA A 129 4.94 7.89 -10.20
C ALA A 129 6.05 7.07 -10.88
N GLU A 130 6.01 6.92 -12.21
CA GLU A 130 7.08 6.24 -12.95
C GLU A 130 8.41 6.97 -12.81
N LYS A 131 8.43 8.29 -13.05
CA LYS A 131 9.66 9.08 -12.97
C LYS A 131 10.25 9.06 -11.56
N LEU A 132 9.41 9.29 -10.54
CA LEU A 132 9.85 9.31 -9.14
C LEU A 132 10.36 7.94 -8.68
N THR A 133 9.79 6.84 -9.19
CA THR A 133 10.24 5.48 -8.86
C THR A 133 11.58 5.15 -9.51
N LEU A 134 11.72 5.40 -10.81
CA LEU A 134 12.89 4.97 -11.58
C LEU A 134 14.07 5.94 -11.52
N ARG A 135 13.78 7.25 -11.42
CA ARG A 135 14.77 8.34 -11.55
C ARG A 135 14.47 9.49 -10.57
N PRO A 136 14.39 9.23 -9.25
CA PRO A 136 14.07 10.26 -8.25
C PRO A 136 15.05 11.44 -8.26
N GLY A 137 16.32 11.22 -8.59
CA GLY A 137 17.34 12.28 -8.70
C GLY A 137 17.16 13.23 -9.89
N GLU A 138 16.31 12.87 -10.87
CA GLU A 138 16.00 13.69 -12.04
C GLU A 138 14.69 14.48 -11.88
N MET A 139 14.06 14.42 -10.71
CA MET A 139 12.85 15.19 -10.43
C MET A 139 13.16 16.70 -10.43
N THR A 140 12.25 17.46 -11.01
CA THR A 140 12.34 18.91 -11.16
C THR A 140 11.02 19.56 -10.79
N LYS A 141 11.02 20.89 -10.60
CA LYS A 141 9.79 21.65 -10.39
C LYS A 141 8.77 21.45 -11.52
N ALA A 142 9.24 21.26 -12.76
CA ALA A 142 8.38 21.07 -13.91
C ALA A 142 7.50 19.81 -13.81
N ASP A 143 7.96 18.76 -13.13
CA ASP A 143 7.17 17.55 -12.93
C ASP A 143 5.96 17.80 -12.01
N VAL A 144 6.14 18.64 -10.99
CA VAL A 144 5.06 19.08 -10.10
C VAL A 144 4.14 20.07 -10.81
N ASP A 145 4.69 21.01 -11.58
CA ASP A 145 3.90 21.97 -12.36
C ASP A 145 3.02 21.26 -13.41
N ALA A 146 3.48 20.14 -13.98
CA ALA A 146 2.68 19.31 -14.88
C ALA A 146 1.47 18.67 -14.18
N LEU A 147 1.61 18.25 -12.91
CA LEU A 147 0.47 17.76 -12.11
C LEU A 147 -0.53 18.89 -11.85
N ARG A 148 -0.06 20.09 -11.48
CA ARG A 148 -0.94 21.26 -11.31
C ARG A 148 -1.67 21.62 -12.60
N ALA A 149 -0.99 21.58 -13.73
CA ALA A 149 -1.59 21.83 -15.04
C ALA A 149 -2.66 20.79 -15.41
N ALA A 150 -2.57 19.56 -14.88
CA ALA A 150 -3.58 18.53 -15.00
C ALA A 150 -4.75 18.67 -13.99
N GLY A 151 -4.74 19.72 -13.17
CA GLY A 151 -5.82 20.06 -12.24
C GLY A 151 -5.66 19.50 -10.84
N LEU A 152 -4.49 18.96 -10.46
CA LEU A 152 -4.23 18.52 -9.09
C LEU A 152 -3.84 19.68 -8.18
N ASP A 153 -4.33 19.66 -6.94
CA ASP A 153 -3.87 20.56 -5.90
C ASP A 153 -2.61 20.04 -5.18
N ASP A 154 -1.97 20.89 -4.38
CA ASP A 154 -0.73 20.53 -3.67
C ASP A 154 -0.94 19.42 -2.62
N GLY A 155 -2.16 19.25 -2.09
CA GLY A 155 -2.51 18.17 -1.17
C GLY A 155 -2.57 16.81 -1.87
N GLU A 156 -3.26 16.74 -3.00
CA GLU A 156 -3.32 15.54 -3.85
C GLU A 156 -1.94 15.16 -4.41
N ILE A 157 -1.11 16.15 -4.75
CA ILE A 157 0.28 15.93 -5.18
C ILE A 157 1.11 15.33 -4.03
N LEU A 158 0.95 15.85 -2.81
CA LEU A 158 1.63 15.32 -1.64
C LEU A 158 1.16 13.90 -1.33
N GLU A 159 -0.14 13.63 -1.40
CA GLU A 159 -0.71 12.29 -1.20
C GLU A 159 -0.09 11.27 -2.18
N ALA A 160 -0.09 11.60 -3.48
CA ALA A 160 0.54 10.75 -4.50
C ALA A 160 2.05 10.54 -4.22
N ASN A 161 2.75 11.58 -3.79
CA ASN A 161 4.17 11.48 -3.42
C ASN A 161 4.38 10.53 -2.24
N GLN A 162 3.56 10.62 -1.18
CA GLN A 162 3.63 9.73 -0.02
C GLN A 162 3.36 8.28 -0.42
N ILE A 163 2.37 8.03 -1.27
CA ILE A 163 2.09 6.69 -1.80
C ILE A 163 3.30 6.16 -2.56
N VAL A 164 3.84 6.92 -3.53
CA VAL A 164 4.98 6.47 -4.33
C VAL A 164 6.23 6.20 -3.47
N GLY A 165 6.52 7.08 -2.51
CA GLY A 165 7.62 6.91 -1.57
C GLY A 165 7.46 5.69 -0.66
N TYR A 166 6.27 5.52 -0.09
CA TYR A 166 5.91 4.37 0.74
C TYR A 166 6.04 3.05 -0.03
N PHE A 167 5.52 2.98 -1.27
CA PHE A 167 5.65 1.77 -2.08
C PHE A 167 7.08 1.46 -2.47
N ASN A 168 7.89 2.49 -2.74
CA ASN A 168 9.31 2.31 -2.96
C ASN A 168 10.03 1.76 -1.72
N TYR A 169 9.63 2.15 -0.51
CA TYR A 169 10.13 1.56 0.74
C TYR A 169 9.70 0.09 0.89
N VAL A 170 8.41 -0.20 0.78
CA VAL A 170 7.88 -1.55 1.04
C VAL A 170 8.32 -2.56 -0.03
N ASN A 171 8.37 -2.18 -1.31
CA ASN A 171 8.83 -3.09 -2.37
C ASN A 171 10.30 -3.49 -2.14
N ARG A 172 11.16 -2.58 -1.66
CA ARG A 172 12.57 -2.88 -1.34
C ARG A 172 12.70 -3.83 -0.17
N LEU A 173 11.86 -3.67 0.85
CA LEU A 173 11.78 -4.59 1.99
C LEU A 173 11.35 -6.00 1.52
N LEU A 174 10.25 -6.07 0.76
CA LEU A 174 9.68 -7.34 0.29
C LEU A 174 10.64 -8.08 -0.64
N ASN A 175 11.15 -7.41 -1.68
CA ASN A 175 12.06 -8.01 -2.64
C ASN A 175 13.43 -8.31 -2.02
N GLY A 176 13.93 -7.44 -1.13
CA GLY A 176 15.22 -7.61 -0.48
C GLY A 176 15.26 -8.74 0.55
N LEU A 177 14.09 -9.14 1.08
CA LEU A 177 13.96 -10.21 2.07
C LEU A 177 13.21 -11.43 1.54
N GLY A 178 12.87 -11.46 0.25
CA GLY A 178 12.20 -12.61 -0.37
C GLY A 178 10.81 -12.90 0.18
N VAL A 179 10.07 -11.86 0.56
CA VAL A 179 8.73 -12.02 1.13
C VAL A 179 7.75 -12.42 0.03
N THR A 180 6.97 -13.46 0.27
CA THR A 180 5.93 -13.93 -0.67
C THR A 180 4.56 -13.98 0.00
N THR A 181 3.52 -14.15 -0.81
CA THR A 181 2.13 -14.28 -0.35
C THR A 181 1.84 -15.67 0.25
N ASP A 182 2.82 -16.55 0.37
CA ASP A 182 2.62 -17.90 0.88
C ASP A 182 2.12 -17.88 2.35
N GLY A 183 0.90 -18.40 2.52
CA GLY A 183 0.19 -18.40 3.79
C GLY A 183 -0.53 -17.09 4.15
N ASP A 184 -0.49 -16.08 3.28
CA ASP A 184 -1.32 -14.88 3.40
C ASP A 184 -2.66 -15.06 2.67
N ILE A 185 -3.67 -14.29 3.09
CA ILE A 185 -4.95 -14.18 2.37
C ILE A 185 -4.85 -12.97 1.45
N VAL A 186 -4.66 -13.20 0.15
CA VAL A 186 -4.57 -12.13 -0.86
C VAL A 186 -5.96 -11.63 -1.25
N GLY A 187 -6.16 -10.30 -1.27
CA GLY A 187 -7.34 -9.66 -1.87
C GLY A 187 -8.03 -8.61 -0.99
N TYR A 188 -9.18 -8.13 -1.48
CA TYR A 188 -9.94 -7.03 -0.87
C TYR A 188 -10.64 -7.43 0.42
N TYR A 189 -10.35 -6.67 1.49
CA TYR A 189 -11.05 -6.78 2.77
C TYR A 189 -12.26 -5.86 2.79
N LYS A 190 -13.47 -6.43 2.92
CA LYS A 190 -14.70 -5.65 3.06
C LYS A 190 -14.62 -4.73 4.28
N SER A 191 -15.00 -3.47 4.09
CA SER A 191 -15.08 -2.44 5.13
C SER A 191 -16.04 -2.76 6.29
N ASP A 192 -16.92 -3.74 6.14
CA ASP A 192 -17.85 -4.20 7.19
C ASP A 192 -17.17 -4.88 8.39
N ASP A 193 -15.88 -5.19 8.28
CA ASP A 193 -15.14 -5.97 9.29
C ASP A 193 -14.37 -5.06 10.28
N ARG A 194 -14.61 -3.73 10.23
CA ARG A 194 -14.17 -2.77 11.27
C ARG A 194 -15.02 -2.92 12.54
N ARG A 195 -14.97 -4.07 13.21
CA ARG A 195 -15.42 -4.14 14.60
C ARG A 195 -14.42 -3.36 15.46
N ARG A 196 -14.75 -2.10 15.72
CA ARG A 196 -14.12 -1.29 16.76
C ARG A 196 -14.11 -2.15 18.04
N PRO A 197 -12.98 -2.30 18.75
CA PRO A 197 -13.03 -2.90 20.08
C PRO A 197 -13.94 -2.02 20.94
N THR A 198 -15.10 -2.55 21.32
CA THR A 198 -15.99 -1.93 22.29
C THR A 198 -15.22 -1.86 23.60
N ALA A 199 -14.93 -0.63 24.06
CA ALA A 199 -14.52 -0.40 25.44
C ALA A 199 -15.74 -0.65 26.33
N GLU A 200 -15.96 -1.91 26.71
CA GLU A 200 -16.89 -2.28 27.78
C GLU A 200 -16.14 -3.12 28.80
N GLY A 201 -16.00 -2.59 30.01
CA GLY A 201 -15.34 -3.31 31.10
C GLY A 201 -14.82 -2.44 32.24
N THR A 202 -15.55 -1.43 32.70
CA THR A 202 -15.42 -0.93 34.07
C THR A 202 -16.80 -0.83 34.68
N ASP A 203 -17.30 -1.98 35.15
CA ASP A 203 -18.31 -2.02 36.19
C ASP A 203 -17.59 -1.76 37.52
N HIS A 204 -17.82 -0.59 38.09
CA HIS A 204 -17.42 -0.26 39.45
C HIS A 204 -18.68 -0.02 40.24
N ASP A 205 -19.21 -1.12 40.77
CA ASP A 205 -20.15 -1.11 41.87
C ASP A 205 -19.49 -1.85 43.05
N ARG A 206 -18.87 -1.07 43.94
CA ARG A 206 -18.65 -1.29 45.38
C ARG A 206 -17.85 -0.16 46.02
#